data_AF-A0A6J7TGT4-F1
#
_entry.id   AF-A0A6J7TGT4-F1
#
_cell.length_a   1.000
_cell.length_b   1.000
_cell.length_c   1.000
_cell.angle_alpha   90.00
_cell.angle_beta   90.00
_cell.angle_gamma   90.00
#
_symmetry.space_group_name_H-M   'P 1'
#
loop_
_entity.id
_entity.type
_entity.pdbx_description
1 polymer ?
#
loop_
_entity_poly.entity_id
_entity_poly.type
_entity_poly.pdbx_seq_one_letter_code
_entity_poly.pdbx_strand_id
1 'polypeptide(L)'
;MAFVKELSDSLHQQEKLLSVTTPVLFDPLSGKKGYYLYDWATIAPMIDRLRIMTYDYSTASPGPIGPLSWAEKSVQYAVSVVPASKIYVGVAGYGRDWVTRVTGICPSAVAKTVSPTAKAATFVMRDASTLSTTYGAVPLYNESYAEVTFSYQKVYNGLSASGLATTCTASRTAWYMDARGYAARAQLVGKYHLGGITAWTLGMEDPGALDAVRQVAQSIAPDQVIGALTTQANELSYGTPIDVKAVFSLADKQPIAGLQVRVEGLNAGETIWRTLADAITSEDGSIATSVLVGKSISLRVSSDGTWDRNSSQSPPQAIAITRRISIVSPASSPLGVPIRISGVVQPHAAGVQISLQEFILGKWQSSPQGAMTDSSGKFEILITKGSRGFAQYRLSTSADAQLKGVTSSIFNVVIY
;
A
#
# COMPACT_ATOMS: atom_id res chain seq x y z
N MET A 1 -8.15 -22.08 20.98
CA MET A 1 -6.95 -21.23 20.90
C MET A 1 -5.67 -22.06 20.86
N ALA A 2 -5.38 -22.91 21.85
CA ALA A 2 -4.19 -23.78 21.86
C ALA A 2 -3.97 -24.56 20.55
N PHE A 3 -5.01 -25.24 20.05
CA PHE A 3 -4.95 -25.95 18.77
C PHE A 3 -4.54 -25.08 17.57
N VAL A 4 -5.06 -23.84 17.48
CA VAL A 4 -4.74 -22.94 16.36
C VAL A 4 -3.27 -22.53 16.40
N LYS A 5 -2.74 -22.26 17.60
CA LYS A 5 -1.33 -21.93 17.79
C LYS A 5 -0.42 -23.10 17.40
N GLU A 6 -0.68 -24.29 17.95
CA GLU A 6 0.13 -25.49 17.67
C GLU A 6 0.13 -25.83 16.17
N LEU A 7 -1.03 -25.73 15.52
CA LEU A 7 -1.15 -25.96 14.08
C LEU A 7 -0.43 -24.88 13.26
N SER A 8 -0.53 -23.60 13.64
CA SER A 8 0.19 -22.51 12.99
C SER A 8 1.70 -22.75 13.02
N ASP A 9 2.26 -22.98 14.22
CA ASP A 9 3.69 -23.17 14.40
C ASP A 9 4.18 -24.35 13.53
N SER A 10 3.44 -25.45 13.51
CA SER A 10 3.79 -26.64 12.72
C SER A 10 3.70 -26.41 11.20
N LEU A 11 2.71 -25.65 10.72
CA LEU A 11 2.56 -25.33 9.29
C LEU A 11 3.63 -24.35 8.82
N HIS A 12 3.91 -23.30 9.59
CA HIS A 12 4.92 -22.29 9.23
C HIS A 12 6.34 -22.86 9.22
N GLN A 13 6.67 -23.80 10.12
CA GLN A 13 7.94 -24.55 10.06
C GLN A 13 8.12 -25.35 8.77
N GLN A 14 7.03 -25.62 8.05
CA GLN A 14 7.01 -26.34 6.77
C GLN A 14 6.67 -25.42 5.59
N GLU A 15 6.76 -24.09 5.78
CA GLU A 15 6.46 -23.07 4.77
C GLU A 15 5.02 -23.20 4.21
N LYS A 16 4.06 -23.61 5.06
CA LYS A 16 2.64 -23.72 4.73
C LYS A 16 1.81 -22.62 5.40
N LEU A 17 0.68 -22.30 4.77
CA LEU A 17 -0.27 -21.31 5.28
C LEU A 17 -1.38 -21.97 6.09
N LEU A 18 -1.87 -21.27 7.12
CA LEU A 18 -3.06 -21.61 7.89
C LEU A 18 -4.22 -20.67 7.53
N SER A 19 -5.30 -21.24 6.99
CA SER A 19 -6.58 -20.54 6.78
C SER A 19 -7.62 -21.06 7.76
N VAL A 20 -8.30 -20.15 8.48
CA VAL A 20 -9.40 -20.49 9.40
C VAL A 20 -10.71 -19.95 8.83
N THR A 21 -11.72 -20.83 8.74
CA THR A 21 -13.07 -20.47 8.31
C THR A 21 -13.98 -20.36 9.52
N THR A 22 -14.75 -19.28 9.61
CA THR A 22 -15.64 -19.01 10.75
C THR A 22 -17.00 -18.48 10.29
N PRO A 23 -18.09 -18.70 11.05
CA PRO A 23 -19.33 -17.94 10.88
C PRO A 23 -19.10 -16.43 11.06
N VAL A 24 -20.10 -15.61 10.72
CA VAL A 24 -20.02 -14.18 11.03
C VAL A 24 -19.83 -13.93 12.53
N LEU A 25 -19.03 -12.93 12.84
CA LEU A 25 -18.90 -12.34 14.17
C LEU A 25 -19.14 -10.84 14.08
N PHE A 26 -19.61 -10.26 15.19
CA PHE A 26 -19.86 -8.84 15.35
C PHE A 26 -19.20 -8.35 16.62
N ASP A 27 -18.96 -7.04 16.69
CA ASP A 27 -18.42 -6.39 17.88
C ASP A 27 -19.19 -6.85 19.14
N PRO A 28 -18.52 -7.50 20.11
CA PRO A 28 -19.14 -7.89 21.38
C PRO A 28 -19.83 -6.73 22.09
N LEU A 29 -19.30 -5.50 21.97
CA LEU A 29 -19.86 -4.29 22.57
C LEU A 29 -21.19 -3.87 21.92
N SER A 30 -21.49 -4.34 20.71
CA SER A 30 -22.77 -4.06 20.04
C SER A 30 -23.95 -4.82 20.66
N GLY A 31 -23.71 -5.76 21.58
CA GLY A 31 -24.74 -6.60 22.21
C GLY A 31 -25.42 -7.60 21.26
N LYS A 32 -24.95 -7.72 20.02
CA LYS A 32 -25.47 -8.69 19.05
C LYS A 32 -25.08 -10.10 19.45
N LYS A 33 -25.90 -11.08 19.08
CA LYS A 33 -25.49 -12.48 19.20
C LYS A 33 -24.45 -12.79 18.13
N GLY A 34 -23.39 -13.49 18.52
CA GLY A 34 -22.29 -13.89 17.65
C GLY A 34 -21.67 -15.20 18.12
N TYR A 35 -20.88 -15.83 17.26
CA TYR A 35 -20.18 -17.07 17.58
C TYR A 35 -18.85 -16.77 18.29
N TYR A 36 -18.92 -16.22 19.50
CA TYR A 36 -17.76 -15.72 20.26
C TYR A 36 -16.70 -16.78 20.63
N LEU A 37 -16.98 -18.07 20.40
CA LEU A 37 -15.97 -19.14 20.45
C LEU A 37 -14.82 -18.91 19.44
N TYR A 38 -15.09 -18.23 18.33
CA TYR A 38 -14.11 -17.89 17.30
C TYR A 38 -13.48 -16.52 17.59
N ASP A 39 -12.66 -16.45 18.63
CA ASP A 39 -11.97 -15.21 19.03
C ASP A 39 -10.95 -14.75 17.96
N TRP A 40 -11.43 -13.91 17.04
CA TRP A 40 -10.65 -13.39 15.92
C TRP A 40 -9.43 -12.60 16.35
N ALA A 41 -9.55 -11.78 17.41
CA ALA A 41 -8.44 -10.97 17.90
C ALA A 41 -7.29 -11.84 18.39
N THR A 42 -7.61 -12.89 19.16
CA THR A 42 -6.60 -13.81 19.70
C THR A 42 -5.92 -14.65 18.61
N ILE A 43 -6.66 -15.09 17.58
CA ILE A 43 -6.06 -15.92 16.51
C ILE A 43 -5.38 -15.12 15.40
N ALA A 44 -5.63 -13.81 15.26
CA ALA A 44 -5.12 -13.00 14.14
C ALA A 44 -3.59 -13.08 13.95
N PRO A 45 -2.77 -13.09 15.02
CA PRO A 45 -1.31 -13.25 14.88
C PRO A 45 -0.89 -14.65 14.41
N MET A 46 -1.75 -15.66 14.58
CA MET A 46 -1.46 -17.09 14.36
C MET A 46 -1.99 -17.62 13.02
N ILE A 47 -2.67 -16.80 12.22
CA ILE A 47 -3.28 -17.29 10.97
C ILE A 47 -2.84 -16.43 9.80
N ASP A 48 -2.80 -17.03 8.61
CA ASP A 48 -2.53 -16.31 7.36
C ASP A 48 -3.81 -15.78 6.74
N ARG A 49 -4.94 -16.49 6.93
CA ARG A 49 -6.23 -16.11 6.34
C ARG A 49 -7.41 -16.38 7.27
N LEU A 50 -8.29 -15.40 7.42
CA LEU A 50 -9.62 -15.54 8.00
C LEU A 50 -10.66 -15.55 6.87
N ARG A 51 -11.43 -16.63 6.75
CA ARG A 51 -12.53 -16.76 5.79
C ARG A 51 -13.85 -16.64 6.52
N ILE A 52 -14.62 -15.60 6.23
CA ILE A 52 -15.89 -15.33 6.92
C ILE A 52 -17.04 -15.90 6.09
N MET A 53 -17.81 -16.83 6.66
CA MET A 53 -18.99 -17.42 6.02
C MET A 53 -20.17 -16.43 6.06
N THR A 54 -20.10 -15.38 5.24
CA THR A 54 -21.14 -14.35 5.09
C THR A 54 -22.34 -14.84 4.26
N TYR A 55 -22.85 -16.02 4.59
CA TYR A 55 -24.02 -16.67 4.00
C TYR A 55 -24.77 -17.50 5.06
N ASP A 56 -25.88 -18.13 4.68
CA ASP A 56 -26.83 -18.82 5.57
C ASP A 56 -27.45 -17.91 6.65
N TYR A 57 -27.72 -16.65 6.30
CA TYR A 57 -28.49 -15.73 7.14
C TYR A 57 -29.93 -16.20 7.33
N SER A 58 -30.63 -16.48 6.22
CA SER A 58 -31.98 -17.05 6.25
C SER A 58 -31.89 -18.55 5.99
N THR A 59 -32.30 -19.35 6.98
CA THR A 59 -32.34 -20.82 6.87
C THR A 59 -33.73 -21.38 7.17
N ALA A 60 -34.37 -20.89 8.23
CA ALA A 60 -35.68 -21.36 8.67
C ALA A 60 -36.85 -20.66 7.96
N SER A 61 -36.73 -19.36 7.69
CA SER A 61 -37.78 -18.55 7.07
C SER A 61 -37.29 -17.94 5.75
N PRO A 62 -38.19 -17.64 4.80
CA PRO A 62 -37.81 -17.03 3.54
C PRO A 62 -37.11 -15.69 3.75
N GLY A 63 -35.97 -15.51 3.08
CA GLY A 63 -35.20 -14.27 3.15
C GLY A 63 -33.85 -14.37 2.46
N PRO A 64 -33.06 -13.28 2.47
CA PRO A 64 -31.77 -13.23 1.81
C PRO A 64 -30.79 -14.26 2.38
N ILE A 65 -29.91 -14.76 1.52
CA ILE A 65 -28.86 -15.73 1.81
C ILE A 65 -27.77 -15.13 2.70
N GLY A 66 -27.39 -13.89 2.46
CA GLY A 66 -26.36 -13.17 3.21
C GLY A 66 -26.42 -11.67 2.90
N PRO A 67 -27.43 -10.94 3.42
CA PRO A 67 -27.70 -9.57 3.02
C PRO A 67 -26.48 -8.67 3.22
N LEU A 68 -26.21 -7.79 2.24
CA LEU A 68 -24.95 -7.04 2.15
C LEU A 68 -24.59 -6.28 3.43
N SER A 69 -25.55 -5.55 4.01
CA SER A 69 -25.31 -4.77 5.23
C SER A 69 -24.98 -5.63 6.47
N TRP A 70 -25.43 -6.89 6.49
CA TRP A 70 -25.08 -7.85 7.55
C TRP A 70 -23.67 -8.41 7.33
N ALA A 71 -23.33 -8.76 6.10
CA ALA A 71 -21.98 -9.18 5.73
C ALA A 71 -20.95 -8.06 6.03
N GLU A 72 -21.22 -6.83 5.60
CA GLU A 72 -20.35 -5.68 5.80
C GLU A 72 -20.14 -5.35 7.29
N LYS A 73 -21.18 -5.45 8.13
CA LYS A 73 -21.01 -5.27 9.59
C LYS A 73 -20.07 -6.30 10.20
N SER A 74 -20.03 -7.52 9.67
CA SER A 74 -19.08 -8.54 10.12
C SER A 74 -17.66 -8.22 9.64
N VAL A 75 -17.52 -7.76 8.40
CA VAL A 75 -16.24 -7.27 7.85
C VAL A 75 -15.70 -6.09 8.66
N GLN A 76 -16.53 -5.12 9.01
CA GLN A 76 -16.16 -3.96 9.83
C GLN A 76 -15.59 -4.35 11.19
N TYR A 77 -16.16 -5.39 11.81
CA TYR A 77 -15.60 -5.93 13.05
C TYR A 77 -14.30 -6.71 12.79
N ALA A 78 -14.25 -7.51 11.72
CA ALA A 78 -13.04 -8.27 11.39
C ALA A 78 -11.83 -7.34 11.18
N VAL A 79 -11.99 -6.25 10.43
CA VAL A 79 -10.88 -5.29 10.18
C VAL A 79 -10.43 -4.54 11.44
N SER A 80 -11.25 -4.46 12.49
CA SER A 80 -10.84 -3.81 13.74
C SER A 80 -9.97 -4.71 14.62
N VAL A 81 -9.94 -6.02 14.37
CA VAL A 81 -9.21 -7.00 15.20
C VAL A 81 -8.28 -7.94 14.42
N VAL A 82 -8.35 -7.95 13.09
CA VAL A 82 -7.50 -8.74 12.18
C VAL A 82 -6.93 -7.81 11.10
N PRO A 83 -5.65 -7.92 10.74
CA PRO A 83 -5.10 -7.20 9.58
C PRO A 83 -5.96 -7.44 8.33
N ALA A 84 -6.38 -6.37 7.66
CA ALA A 84 -7.36 -6.42 6.58
C ALA A 84 -6.96 -7.39 5.44
N SER A 85 -5.67 -7.40 5.10
CA SER A 85 -5.07 -8.28 4.09
C SER A 85 -5.22 -9.79 4.37
N LYS A 86 -5.55 -10.19 5.60
CA LYS A 86 -5.82 -11.58 5.96
C LYS A 86 -7.29 -11.97 5.83
N ILE A 87 -8.21 -11.02 5.61
CA ILE A 87 -9.65 -11.24 5.68
C ILE A 87 -10.21 -11.57 4.29
N TYR A 88 -11.07 -12.58 4.21
CA TYR A 88 -11.74 -13.01 2.98
C TYR A 88 -13.26 -13.10 3.19
N VAL A 89 -14.03 -12.45 2.31
CA VAL A 89 -15.50 -12.42 2.36
C VAL A 89 -16.10 -13.62 1.63
N GLY A 90 -17.02 -14.33 2.28
CA GLY A 90 -17.71 -15.50 1.71
C GLY A 90 -18.86 -15.13 0.77
N VAL A 91 -18.90 -15.74 -0.41
CA VAL A 91 -20.02 -15.69 -1.34
C VAL A 91 -20.60 -17.08 -1.57
N ALA A 92 -21.92 -17.20 -1.54
CA ALA A 92 -22.62 -18.45 -1.78
C ALA A 92 -22.89 -18.61 -3.28
N GLY A 93 -22.66 -19.79 -3.82
CA GLY A 93 -22.97 -20.24 -5.18
C GLY A 93 -24.30 -21.02 -5.24
N TYR A 94 -25.15 -20.88 -4.23
CA TYR A 94 -26.46 -21.54 -4.16
C TYR A 94 -27.54 -20.52 -3.80
N GLY A 95 -28.79 -20.91 -4.07
CA GLY A 95 -29.97 -20.26 -3.55
C GLY A 95 -30.77 -21.18 -2.63
N ARG A 96 -31.78 -20.62 -1.99
CA ARG A 96 -32.71 -21.32 -1.10
C ARG A 96 -34.14 -21.08 -1.55
N ASP A 97 -34.96 -22.10 -1.43
CA ASP A 97 -36.35 -22.11 -1.89
C ASP A 97 -37.27 -22.69 -0.81
N TRP A 98 -38.13 -21.84 -0.27
CA TRP A 98 -39.04 -22.15 0.83
C TRP A 98 -40.45 -22.36 0.33
N VAL A 99 -41.14 -23.35 0.89
CA VAL A 99 -42.61 -23.40 0.83
C VAL A 99 -43.14 -22.35 1.78
N THR A 100 -43.98 -21.44 1.29
CA THR A 100 -44.58 -20.37 2.11
C THR A 100 -46.05 -20.60 2.39
N ARG A 101 -46.74 -21.32 1.51
CA ARG A 101 -48.14 -21.71 1.69
C ARG A 101 -48.44 -23.00 0.92
N VAL A 102 -49.34 -23.81 1.45
CA VAL A 102 -49.91 -24.97 0.75
C VAL A 102 -51.43 -24.85 0.73
N THR A 103 -52.03 -25.04 -0.44
CA THR A 103 -53.48 -25.10 -0.62
C THR A 103 -53.84 -26.48 -1.19
N GLY A 104 -54.83 -27.16 -0.61
CA GLY A 104 -55.21 -28.53 -0.98
C GLY A 104 -54.50 -29.60 -0.13
N ILE A 105 -54.59 -30.86 -0.55
CA ILE A 105 -54.00 -32.01 0.14
C ILE A 105 -52.83 -32.52 -0.69
N CYS A 106 -51.62 -32.45 -0.15
CA CYS A 106 -50.44 -32.91 -0.89
C CYS A 106 -50.38 -34.44 -0.95
N PRO A 107 -49.87 -35.02 -2.05
CA PRO A 107 -49.59 -36.45 -2.14
C PRO A 107 -48.70 -36.91 -0.98
N SER A 108 -48.97 -38.12 -0.49
CA SER A 108 -48.27 -38.69 0.68
C SER A 108 -46.75 -38.73 0.51
N ALA A 109 -46.27 -38.94 -0.73
CA ALA A 109 -44.85 -38.95 -1.08
C ALA A 109 -44.12 -37.63 -0.84
N VAL A 110 -44.83 -36.48 -0.87
CA VAL A 110 -44.23 -35.14 -0.74
C VAL A 110 -44.79 -34.32 0.42
N ALA A 111 -45.83 -34.79 1.12
CA ALA A 111 -46.50 -34.04 2.17
C ALA A 111 -45.59 -33.57 3.31
N LYS A 112 -44.49 -34.28 3.59
CA LYS A 112 -43.50 -33.88 4.61
C LYS A 112 -42.53 -32.80 4.13
N THR A 113 -42.21 -32.75 2.84
CA THR A 113 -41.24 -31.82 2.25
C THR A 113 -41.90 -30.61 1.60
N VAL A 114 -43.18 -30.73 1.22
CA VAL A 114 -44.04 -29.66 0.72
C VAL A 114 -44.94 -29.17 1.85
N SER A 115 -44.33 -28.46 2.80
CA SER A 115 -45.00 -27.87 3.97
C SER A 115 -44.35 -26.53 4.31
N PRO A 116 -45.10 -25.52 4.78
CA PRO A 116 -44.52 -24.25 5.26
C PRO A 116 -43.54 -24.41 6.43
N THR A 117 -43.55 -25.55 7.11
CA THR A 117 -42.63 -25.89 8.21
C THR A 117 -41.42 -26.71 7.75
N ALA A 118 -41.35 -27.08 6.47
CA ALA A 118 -40.21 -27.80 5.93
C ALA A 118 -38.97 -26.89 5.82
N LYS A 119 -37.78 -27.49 5.90
CA LYS A 119 -36.53 -26.77 5.61
C LYS A 119 -36.52 -26.29 4.16
N ALA A 120 -35.89 -25.14 3.92
CA ALA A 120 -35.66 -24.67 2.55
C ALA A 120 -34.92 -25.73 1.72
N ALA A 121 -35.38 -25.91 0.48
CA ALA A 121 -34.61 -26.60 -0.53
C ALA A 121 -33.42 -25.72 -0.95
N THR A 122 -32.29 -26.35 -1.27
CA THR A 122 -31.16 -25.66 -1.89
C THR A 122 -31.22 -25.89 -3.40
N PHE A 123 -30.95 -24.85 -4.18
CA PHE A 123 -30.76 -24.98 -5.63
C PHE A 123 -29.41 -24.39 -6.05
N VAL A 124 -28.85 -24.91 -7.14
CA VAL A 124 -27.61 -24.42 -7.73
C VAL A 124 -27.89 -23.05 -8.34
N MET A 125 -27.08 -22.03 -8.01
CA MET A 125 -27.38 -20.65 -8.39
C MET A 125 -27.49 -20.43 -9.90
N ARG A 126 -26.65 -21.05 -10.72
CA ARG A 126 -26.76 -20.95 -12.20
C ARG A 126 -28.09 -21.42 -12.77
N ASP A 127 -28.82 -22.27 -12.04
CA ASP A 127 -30.12 -22.78 -12.47
C ASP A 127 -31.28 -21.84 -12.08
N ALA A 128 -31.00 -20.73 -11.38
CA ALA A 128 -32.03 -19.80 -10.90
C ALA A 128 -32.91 -19.24 -12.04
N SER A 129 -32.29 -18.88 -13.16
CA SER A 129 -32.98 -18.35 -14.35
C SER A 129 -33.90 -19.40 -14.98
N THR A 130 -33.44 -20.65 -15.07
CA THR A 130 -34.26 -21.77 -15.52
C THR A 130 -35.42 -22.01 -14.57
N LEU A 131 -35.16 -21.95 -13.25
CA LEU A 131 -36.19 -22.14 -12.23
C LEU A 131 -37.27 -21.07 -12.32
N SER A 132 -36.93 -19.78 -12.39
CA SER A 132 -37.92 -18.71 -12.50
C SER A 132 -38.72 -18.79 -13.80
N THR A 133 -38.05 -19.05 -14.93
CA THR A 133 -38.69 -19.15 -16.25
C THR A 133 -39.66 -20.33 -16.32
N THR A 134 -39.30 -21.48 -15.76
CA THR A 134 -40.15 -22.69 -15.73
C THR A 134 -41.53 -22.41 -15.10
N TYR A 135 -41.59 -21.51 -14.12
CA TYR A 135 -42.84 -21.19 -13.42
C TYR A 135 -43.38 -19.79 -13.74
N GLY A 136 -42.87 -19.13 -14.79
CA GLY A 136 -43.31 -17.79 -15.21
C GLY A 136 -43.11 -16.70 -14.15
N ALA A 137 -42.13 -16.89 -13.25
CA ALA A 137 -41.83 -15.94 -12.19
C ALA A 137 -40.87 -14.86 -12.68
N VAL A 138 -41.01 -13.64 -12.13
CA VAL A 138 -40.14 -12.50 -12.43
C VAL A 138 -39.14 -12.32 -11.29
N PRO A 139 -37.83 -12.57 -11.52
CA PRO A 139 -36.78 -12.25 -10.55
C PRO A 139 -36.70 -10.75 -10.26
N LEU A 140 -36.72 -10.40 -8.97
CA LEU A 140 -36.58 -9.03 -8.49
C LEU A 140 -35.29 -8.90 -7.69
N TYR A 141 -34.43 -7.98 -8.12
CA TYR A 141 -33.22 -7.62 -7.37
C TYR A 141 -33.57 -6.66 -6.25
N ASN A 142 -33.15 -7.00 -5.03
CA ASN A 142 -33.28 -6.15 -3.86
C ASN A 142 -31.96 -5.42 -3.62
N GLU A 143 -31.93 -4.12 -3.89
CA GLU A 143 -30.74 -3.27 -3.73
C GLU A 143 -30.19 -3.26 -2.29
N SER A 144 -31.06 -3.28 -1.28
CA SER A 144 -30.63 -3.23 0.13
C SER A 144 -29.94 -4.51 0.60
N TYR A 145 -30.31 -5.65 0.03
CA TYR A 145 -29.68 -6.95 0.32
C TYR A 145 -28.60 -7.33 -0.71
N ALA A 146 -28.61 -6.67 -1.87
CA ALA A 146 -27.85 -6.99 -3.06
C ALA A 146 -27.99 -8.48 -3.43
N GLU A 147 -29.24 -8.93 -3.52
CA GLU A 147 -29.65 -10.31 -3.80
C GLU A 147 -30.97 -10.34 -4.57
N VAL A 148 -31.29 -11.48 -5.18
CA VAL A 148 -32.47 -11.66 -6.01
C VAL A 148 -33.48 -12.55 -5.33
N THR A 149 -34.76 -12.21 -5.46
CA THR A 149 -35.87 -13.05 -5.03
C THR A 149 -36.94 -13.18 -6.11
N PHE A 150 -37.65 -14.30 -6.10
CA PHE A 150 -38.90 -14.47 -6.83
C PHE A 150 -39.83 -15.41 -6.08
N SER A 151 -41.12 -15.30 -6.36
CA SER A 151 -42.12 -16.23 -5.85
C SER A 151 -42.87 -16.89 -6.99
N TYR A 152 -43.27 -18.14 -6.78
CA TYR A 152 -43.96 -18.94 -7.78
C TYR A 152 -44.87 -19.98 -7.12
N GLN A 153 -45.69 -20.64 -7.93
CA GLN A 153 -46.54 -21.74 -7.46
C GLN A 153 -46.17 -23.03 -8.19
N LYS A 154 -46.20 -24.14 -7.46
CA LYS A 154 -46.00 -25.49 -8.00
C LYS A 154 -47.14 -26.40 -7.58
N VAL A 155 -47.76 -27.04 -8.57
CA VAL A 155 -48.81 -28.04 -8.37
C VAL A 155 -48.19 -29.42 -8.22
N TYR A 156 -48.64 -30.17 -7.22
CA TYR A 156 -48.25 -31.54 -6.97
C TYR A 156 -49.49 -32.42 -7.08
N ASN A 157 -49.47 -33.38 -8.01
CA ASN A 157 -50.51 -34.38 -8.21
C ASN A 157 -49.99 -35.75 -7.78
N GLY A 158 -50.84 -36.58 -7.19
CA GLY A 158 -50.47 -37.92 -6.77
C GLY A 158 -51.50 -38.54 -5.83
N LEU A 159 -51.09 -39.53 -5.04
CA LEU A 159 -52.00 -40.29 -4.18
C LEU A 159 -51.80 -39.98 -2.68
N SER A 160 -52.90 -40.00 -1.93
CA SER A 160 -52.89 -40.06 -0.47
C SER A 160 -52.34 -41.40 0.03
N ALA A 161 -52.13 -41.54 1.34
CA ALA A 161 -51.74 -42.81 1.95
C ALA A 161 -52.81 -43.92 1.76
N SER A 162 -54.07 -43.55 1.54
CA SER A 162 -55.19 -44.46 1.28
C SER A 162 -55.41 -44.75 -0.22
N GLY A 163 -54.53 -44.27 -1.10
CA GLY A 163 -54.64 -44.48 -2.55
C GLY A 163 -55.61 -43.54 -3.28
N LEU A 164 -56.13 -42.51 -2.62
CA LEU A 164 -57.03 -41.52 -3.23
C LEU A 164 -56.24 -40.46 -4.01
N ALA A 165 -56.74 -40.03 -5.16
CA ALA A 165 -56.14 -38.93 -5.92
C ALA A 165 -56.18 -37.63 -5.10
N THR A 166 -55.05 -36.94 -5.04
CA THR A 166 -54.85 -35.70 -4.28
C THR A 166 -54.04 -34.71 -5.08
N THR A 167 -54.36 -33.43 -4.90
CA THR A 167 -53.63 -32.31 -5.49
C THR A 167 -53.43 -31.24 -4.45
N CYS A 168 -52.23 -30.68 -4.40
CA CYS A 168 -51.95 -29.44 -3.69
C CYS A 168 -51.16 -28.47 -4.55
N THR A 169 -51.33 -27.18 -4.26
CA THR A 169 -50.52 -26.10 -4.81
C THR A 169 -49.68 -25.51 -3.70
N ALA A 170 -48.36 -25.53 -3.88
CA ALA A 170 -47.43 -24.88 -2.97
C ALA A 170 -47.01 -23.52 -3.53
N SER A 171 -47.24 -22.45 -2.77
CA SER A 171 -46.56 -21.17 -2.97
C SER A 171 -45.14 -21.28 -2.45
N ARG A 172 -44.19 -20.78 -3.24
CA ARG A 172 -42.76 -20.88 -2.96
C ARG A 172 -42.09 -19.53 -3.14
N THR A 173 -41.05 -19.28 -2.37
CA THR A 173 -40.23 -18.07 -2.45
C THR A 173 -38.78 -18.49 -2.49
N ALA A 174 -38.07 -18.06 -3.53
CA ALA A 174 -36.65 -18.32 -3.72
C ALA A 174 -35.82 -17.06 -3.44
N TRP A 175 -34.62 -17.26 -2.89
CA TRP A 175 -33.58 -16.24 -2.74
C TRP A 175 -32.24 -16.77 -3.20
N TYR A 176 -31.46 -15.93 -3.88
CA TYR A 176 -30.10 -16.23 -4.34
C TYR A 176 -29.31 -14.95 -4.59
N MET A 177 -28.01 -15.08 -4.77
CA MET A 177 -27.14 -13.98 -5.21
C MET A 177 -26.89 -14.12 -6.72
N ASP A 178 -26.82 -13.02 -7.46
CA ASP A 178 -26.43 -13.05 -8.87
C ASP A 178 -25.08 -12.33 -9.05
N ALA A 179 -24.67 -12.10 -10.31
CA ALA A 179 -23.44 -11.39 -10.62
C ALA A 179 -23.32 -10.01 -9.94
N ARG A 180 -24.43 -9.28 -9.78
CA ARG A 180 -24.47 -7.97 -9.10
C ARG A 180 -24.19 -8.13 -7.61
N GLY A 181 -24.81 -9.14 -7.00
CA GLY A 181 -24.56 -9.47 -5.60
C GLY A 181 -23.11 -9.87 -5.34
N TYR A 182 -22.50 -10.67 -6.22
CA TYR A 182 -21.07 -11.01 -6.17
C TYR A 182 -20.17 -9.77 -6.31
N ALA A 183 -20.47 -8.89 -7.28
CA ALA A 183 -19.75 -7.63 -7.46
C ALA A 183 -19.80 -6.76 -6.20
N ALA A 184 -20.97 -6.64 -5.56
CA ALA A 184 -21.13 -5.87 -4.34
C ALA A 184 -20.28 -6.40 -3.18
N ARG A 185 -20.08 -7.73 -3.05
CA ARG A 185 -19.18 -8.30 -2.04
C ARG A 185 -17.71 -8.15 -2.44
N ALA A 186 -17.40 -8.28 -3.73
CA ALA A 186 -16.05 -8.00 -4.22
C ALA A 186 -15.64 -6.54 -3.99
N GLN A 187 -16.58 -5.58 -4.08
CA GLN A 187 -16.31 -4.16 -3.78
C GLN A 187 -15.92 -3.93 -2.30
N LEU A 188 -16.32 -4.81 -1.38
CA LEU A 188 -15.83 -4.75 0.00
C LEU A 188 -14.32 -4.98 0.08
N VAL A 189 -13.74 -5.74 -0.86
CA VAL A 189 -12.28 -5.96 -0.93
C VAL A 189 -11.56 -4.64 -1.14
N GLY A 190 -11.98 -3.85 -2.13
CA GLY A 190 -11.41 -2.53 -2.38
C GLY A 190 -11.71 -1.54 -1.25
N LYS A 191 -12.95 -1.55 -0.73
CA LYS A 191 -13.39 -0.60 0.31
C LYS A 191 -12.65 -0.77 1.63
N TYR A 192 -12.29 -2.01 1.99
CA TYR A 192 -11.70 -2.34 3.29
C TYR A 192 -10.28 -2.92 3.16
N HIS A 193 -9.68 -2.92 1.98
CA HIS A 193 -8.36 -3.50 1.70
C HIS A 193 -8.24 -4.97 2.16
N LEU A 194 -9.25 -5.77 1.83
CA LEU A 194 -9.33 -7.17 2.25
C LEU A 194 -8.39 -8.05 1.42
N GLY A 195 -8.07 -9.24 1.94
CA GLY A 195 -7.31 -10.27 1.21
C GLY A 195 -8.04 -10.87 0.02
N GLY A 196 -9.38 -10.74 -0.05
CA GLY A 196 -10.18 -11.12 -1.21
C GLY A 196 -11.56 -11.68 -0.87
N ILE A 197 -12.07 -12.55 -1.76
CA ILE A 197 -13.34 -13.28 -1.58
C ILE A 197 -13.11 -14.80 -1.55
N THR A 198 -14.07 -15.55 -1.03
CA THR A 198 -14.10 -17.02 -1.02
C THR A 198 -15.47 -17.52 -1.49
N ALA A 199 -15.51 -18.47 -2.41
CA ALA A 199 -16.77 -18.96 -2.98
C ALA A 199 -17.15 -20.35 -2.43
N TRP A 200 -18.39 -20.48 -1.97
CA TRP A 200 -19.00 -21.75 -1.59
C TRP A 200 -20.20 -22.09 -2.49
N THR A 201 -20.10 -22.99 -3.47
CA THR A 201 -18.89 -23.68 -3.93
C THR A 201 -18.67 -23.38 -5.39
N LEU A 202 -17.41 -23.36 -5.79
CA LEU A 202 -16.98 -23.13 -7.16
C LEU A 202 -17.74 -24.04 -8.15
N GLY A 203 -18.20 -23.45 -9.25
CA GLY A 203 -18.93 -24.17 -10.28
C GLY A 203 -20.43 -24.26 -10.03
N MET A 204 -20.97 -23.51 -9.07
CA MET A 204 -22.42 -23.40 -8.84
C MET A 204 -22.95 -21.99 -9.05
N GLU A 205 -22.07 -20.99 -9.01
CA GLU A 205 -22.38 -19.58 -9.19
C GLU A 205 -23.03 -19.26 -10.54
N ASP A 206 -23.73 -18.13 -10.57
CA ASP A 206 -24.21 -17.49 -11.80
C ASP A 206 -23.05 -17.32 -12.80
N PRO A 207 -23.24 -17.59 -14.10
CA PRO A 207 -22.17 -17.54 -15.09
C PRO A 207 -21.43 -16.19 -15.17
N GLY A 208 -22.12 -15.08 -14.90
CA GLY A 208 -21.50 -13.74 -14.91
C GLY A 208 -20.82 -13.36 -13.60
N ALA A 209 -20.93 -14.18 -12.55
CA ALA A 209 -20.47 -13.83 -11.21
C ALA A 209 -18.95 -13.69 -11.13
N LEU A 210 -18.19 -14.62 -11.72
CA LEU A 210 -16.72 -14.56 -11.69
C LEU A 210 -16.17 -13.43 -12.57
N ASP A 211 -16.81 -13.13 -13.70
CA ASP A 211 -16.46 -11.98 -14.53
C ASP A 211 -16.70 -10.67 -13.79
N ALA A 212 -17.80 -10.56 -13.06
CA ALA A 212 -18.09 -9.39 -12.22
C ALA A 212 -17.04 -9.20 -11.11
N VAL A 213 -16.62 -10.29 -10.45
CA VAL A 213 -15.51 -10.25 -9.49
C VAL A 213 -14.21 -9.81 -10.15
N ARG A 214 -13.91 -10.33 -11.34
CA ARG A 214 -12.70 -9.97 -12.10
C ARG A 214 -12.68 -8.49 -12.46
N GLN A 215 -13.80 -7.93 -12.91
CA GLN A 215 -13.92 -6.50 -13.21
C GLN A 215 -13.64 -5.64 -11.98
N VAL A 216 -14.20 -6.01 -10.82
CA VAL A 216 -13.90 -5.32 -9.56
C VAL A 216 -12.41 -5.44 -9.22
N ALA A 217 -11.83 -6.63 -9.31
CA ALA A 217 -10.39 -6.83 -9.07
C ALA A 217 -9.51 -5.96 -9.97
N GLN A 218 -9.85 -5.84 -11.26
CA GLN A 218 -9.13 -4.97 -12.20
C GLN A 218 -9.32 -3.48 -11.90
N SER A 219 -10.45 -3.09 -11.29
CA SER A 219 -10.70 -1.69 -10.92
C SER A 219 -9.94 -1.23 -9.67
N ILE A 220 -9.50 -2.18 -8.83
CA ILE A 220 -8.77 -1.90 -7.58
C ILE A 220 -7.27 -2.24 -7.67
N ALA A 221 -6.84 -2.85 -8.77
CA ALA A 221 -5.44 -3.21 -9.05
C ALA A 221 -4.87 -2.37 -10.21
N PRO A 222 -3.54 -2.19 -10.30
CA PRO A 222 -2.54 -2.59 -9.30
C PRO A 222 -2.51 -1.62 -8.11
N ASP A 223 -2.09 -2.10 -6.94
CA ASP A 223 -1.96 -1.24 -5.77
C ASP A 223 -0.95 -0.12 -6.03
N GLN A 224 -1.29 1.12 -5.62
CA GLN A 224 -0.39 2.24 -5.76
C GLN A 224 0.72 2.16 -4.71
N VAL A 225 1.96 2.00 -5.17
CA VAL A 225 3.16 2.09 -4.32
C VAL A 225 3.61 3.54 -4.23
N ILE A 226 3.86 4.02 -3.02
CA ILE A 226 4.32 5.38 -2.72
C ILE A 226 5.72 5.30 -2.11
N GLY A 227 6.72 5.78 -2.84
CA GLY A 227 8.08 5.99 -2.33
C GLY A 227 8.26 7.42 -1.82
N ALA A 228 8.70 7.57 -0.57
CA ALA A 228 9.02 8.86 0.04
C ALA A 228 10.51 8.94 0.34
N LEU A 229 11.24 9.79 -0.40
CA LEU A 229 12.66 10.06 -0.20
C LEU A 229 12.88 11.10 0.91
N THR A 230 13.93 10.91 1.70
CA THR A 230 14.47 11.90 2.64
C THR A 230 16.00 11.82 2.64
N THR A 231 16.67 12.96 2.54
CA THR A 231 18.13 13.07 2.68
C THR A 231 18.50 13.88 3.93
N GLN A 232 19.76 13.82 4.37
CA GLN A 232 20.19 14.56 5.56
C GLN A 232 20.24 16.08 5.37
N ALA A 233 20.40 16.57 4.13
CA ALA A 233 20.45 17.98 3.79
C ALA A 233 20.20 18.20 2.29
N ASN A 234 19.84 19.43 1.91
CA ASN A 234 19.72 19.85 0.50
C ASN A 234 21.03 20.43 -0.06
N GLU A 235 22.06 20.56 0.77
CA GLU A 235 23.37 21.10 0.38
C GLU A 235 24.46 20.41 1.18
N LEU A 236 25.51 19.95 0.50
CA LEU A 236 26.64 19.24 1.10
C LEU A 236 27.97 19.68 0.50
N SER A 237 29.06 19.49 1.24
CA SER A 237 30.41 19.75 0.72
C SER A 237 30.91 18.59 -0.12
N TYR A 238 31.65 18.88 -1.19
CA TYR A 238 32.27 17.88 -2.04
C TYR A 238 33.02 16.81 -1.24
N GLY A 239 32.80 15.55 -1.59
CA GLY A 239 33.36 14.40 -0.89
C GLY A 239 32.56 13.92 0.32
N THR A 240 31.48 14.60 0.69
CA THR A 240 30.55 14.13 1.74
C THR A 240 29.55 13.15 1.13
N PRO A 241 29.43 11.91 1.65
CA PRO A 241 28.37 11.00 1.23
C PRO A 241 26.97 11.57 1.53
N ILE A 242 26.02 11.33 0.63
CA ILE A 242 24.61 11.63 0.83
C ILE A 242 23.97 10.41 1.48
N ASP A 243 23.47 10.56 2.70
CA ASP A 243 22.67 9.57 3.38
C ASP A 243 21.25 9.64 2.83
N VAL A 244 20.84 8.56 2.17
CA VAL A 244 19.56 8.40 1.52
C VAL A 244 18.71 7.48 2.38
N LYS A 245 17.60 8.02 2.89
CA LYS A 245 16.55 7.25 3.54
C LYS A 245 15.30 7.31 2.69
N ALA A 246 14.57 6.21 2.62
CA ALA A 246 13.25 6.23 2.01
C ALA A 246 12.31 5.24 2.68
N VAL A 247 11.02 5.47 2.54
CA VAL A 247 9.96 4.55 2.95
C VAL A 247 9.07 4.27 1.75
N PHE A 248 8.75 3.00 1.52
CA PHE A 248 7.80 2.54 0.51
C PHE A 248 6.58 1.97 1.20
N SER A 249 5.41 2.53 0.88
CA SER A 249 4.13 2.10 1.43
C SER A 249 3.06 1.99 0.36
N LEU A 250 1.96 1.33 0.68
CA LEU A 250 0.71 1.44 -0.07
C LEU A 250 0.02 2.79 0.21
N ALA A 251 -1.05 3.08 -0.51
CA ALA A 251 -1.82 4.31 -0.36
C ALA A 251 -2.41 4.49 1.05
N ASP A 252 -2.66 3.39 1.77
CA ASP A 252 -3.16 3.36 3.15
C ASP A 252 -2.04 3.40 4.21
N LYS A 253 -0.79 3.62 3.79
CA LYS A 253 0.43 3.67 4.61
C LYS A 253 0.92 2.33 5.15
N GLN A 254 0.35 1.19 4.71
CA GLN A 254 0.95 -0.11 5.04
C GLN A 254 2.36 -0.20 4.43
N PRO A 255 3.38 -0.58 5.21
CA PRO A 255 4.75 -0.71 4.71
C PRO A 255 4.87 -1.89 3.74
N ILE A 256 5.77 -1.77 2.76
CA ILE A 256 6.06 -2.84 1.81
C ILE A 256 7.43 -3.42 2.11
N ALA A 257 7.48 -4.61 2.70
CA ALA A 257 8.73 -5.33 2.96
C ALA A 257 9.24 -6.09 1.73
N GLY A 258 10.57 -6.27 1.63
CA GLY A 258 11.20 -7.09 0.59
C GLY A 258 11.09 -6.53 -0.83
N LEU A 259 10.75 -5.24 -0.98
CA LEU A 259 10.61 -4.57 -2.26
C LEU A 259 11.99 -4.18 -2.80
N GLN A 260 12.32 -4.62 -4.00
CA GLN A 260 13.50 -4.15 -4.74
C GLN A 260 13.30 -2.70 -5.16
N VAL A 261 14.22 -1.82 -4.77
CA VAL A 261 14.14 -0.38 -5.07
C VAL A 261 15.50 0.15 -5.54
N ARG A 262 15.46 1.29 -6.22
CA ARG A 262 16.65 1.99 -6.74
C ARG A 262 16.70 3.41 -6.21
N VAL A 263 17.89 3.84 -5.82
CA VAL A 263 18.24 5.26 -5.67
C VAL A 263 18.77 5.73 -7.01
N GLU A 264 18.11 6.70 -7.61
CA GLU A 264 18.46 7.24 -8.92
C GLU A 264 18.91 8.69 -8.81
N GLY A 265 19.82 9.09 -9.68
CA GLY A 265 20.33 10.45 -9.76
C GLY A 265 20.29 11.02 -11.17
N LEU A 266 20.06 12.33 -11.26
CA LEU A 266 20.06 13.11 -12.50
C LEU A 266 20.96 14.34 -12.32
N ASN A 267 22.05 14.46 -13.07
CA ASN A 267 22.88 15.67 -12.98
C ASN A 267 22.19 16.87 -13.64
N ALA A 268 22.61 18.08 -13.26
CA ALA A 268 22.21 19.30 -13.95
C ALA A 268 22.51 19.22 -15.46
N GLY A 269 21.48 19.45 -16.28
CA GLY A 269 21.58 19.43 -17.75
C GLY A 269 21.43 18.06 -18.40
N GLU A 270 21.34 16.97 -17.63
CA GLU A 270 21.03 15.64 -18.14
C GLU A 270 19.51 15.39 -18.18
N THR A 271 19.09 14.45 -19.03
CA THR A 271 17.68 14.01 -19.14
C THR A 271 17.49 12.54 -18.72
N ILE A 272 18.58 11.80 -18.53
CA ILE A 272 18.57 10.36 -18.24
C ILE A 272 18.92 10.16 -16.77
N TRP A 273 17.98 9.54 -16.03
CA TRP A 273 18.23 9.08 -14.66
C TRP A 273 19.14 7.85 -14.68
N ARG A 274 20.12 7.82 -13.78
CA ARG A 274 21.00 6.66 -13.57
C ARG A 274 20.83 6.08 -12.18
N THR A 275 20.92 4.76 -12.06
CA THR A 275 20.98 4.08 -10.77
C THR A 275 22.30 4.42 -10.07
N LEU A 276 22.21 4.89 -8.83
CA LEU A 276 23.34 5.15 -7.95
C LEU A 276 23.52 4.03 -6.91
N ALA A 277 22.42 3.43 -6.47
CA ALA A 277 22.41 2.29 -5.56
C ALA A 277 21.12 1.48 -5.74
N ASP A 278 21.22 0.17 -5.51
CA ASP A 278 20.08 -0.73 -5.34
C ASP A 278 19.88 -1.03 -3.86
N ALA A 279 18.64 -1.25 -3.44
CA ALA A 279 18.30 -1.63 -2.07
C ALA A 279 17.05 -2.53 -2.04
N ILE A 280 16.84 -3.19 -0.90
CA ILE A 280 15.63 -3.96 -0.61
C ILE A 280 15.03 -3.39 0.67
N THR A 281 13.72 -3.14 0.68
CA THR A 281 13.04 -2.59 1.86
C THR A 281 13.01 -3.58 3.03
N SER A 282 13.21 -3.07 4.26
CA SER A 282 13.03 -3.82 5.50
C SER A 282 11.55 -4.07 5.82
N GLU A 283 11.26 -4.77 6.92
CA GLU A 283 9.89 -5.09 7.36
C GLU A 283 8.99 -3.85 7.55
N ASP A 284 9.57 -2.72 7.92
CA ASP A 284 8.90 -1.42 8.05
C ASP A 284 8.81 -0.63 6.74
N GLY A 285 9.17 -1.25 5.61
CA GLY A 285 9.14 -0.64 4.29
C GLY A 285 10.25 0.39 4.04
N SER A 286 11.23 0.51 4.95
CA SER A 286 12.28 1.51 4.84
C SER A 286 13.53 0.99 4.12
N ILE A 287 14.33 1.93 3.61
CA ILE A 287 15.71 1.71 3.21
C ILE A 287 16.61 2.80 3.81
N ALA A 288 17.86 2.44 4.04
CA ALA A 288 18.92 3.39 4.37
C ALA A 288 20.19 3.01 3.60
N THR A 289 20.73 3.93 2.80
CA THR A 289 21.97 3.75 2.05
C THR A 289 22.72 5.08 1.96
N SER A 290 23.94 5.04 1.43
CA SER A 290 24.75 6.24 1.23
C SER A 290 25.31 6.26 -0.19
N VAL A 291 25.23 7.42 -0.85
CA VAL A 291 25.72 7.62 -2.21
C VAL A 291 26.70 8.78 -2.27
N LEU A 292 27.82 8.61 -2.98
CA LEU A 292 28.81 9.67 -3.16
C LEU A 292 28.66 10.28 -4.55
N VAL A 293 28.56 11.60 -4.61
CA VAL A 293 28.42 12.35 -5.87
C VAL A 293 29.44 13.47 -5.95
N GLY A 294 29.95 13.72 -7.16
CA GLY A 294 30.95 14.76 -7.40
C GLY A 294 30.38 16.11 -7.84
N LYS A 295 29.07 16.19 -8.08
CA LYS A 295 28.36 17.33 -8.68
C LYS A 295 26.97 17.43 -8.08
N SER A 296 26.37 18.62 -8.16
CA SER A 296 24.97 18.84 -7.79
C SER A 296 24.06 17.94 -8.61
N ILE A 297 23.08 17.32 -7.94
CA ILE A 297 22.29 16.23 -8.49
C ILE A 297 20.86 16.30 -7.98
N SER A 298 19.90 15.87 -8.79
CA SER A 298 18.55 15.56 -8.33
C SER A 298 18.47 14.07 -8.02
N LEU A 299 18.02 13.71 -6.82
CA LEU A 299 17.82 12.33 -6.38
C LEU A 299 16.35 11.95 -6.41
N ARG A 300 16.05 10.68 -6.67
CA ARG A 300 14.74 10.07 -6.41
C ARG A 300 14.92 8.62 -6.02
N VAL A 301 13.88 8.02 -5.47
CA VAL A 301 13.81 6.56 -5.30
C VAL A 301 12.70 5.99 -6.17
N SER A 302 12.90 4.79 -6.69
CA SER A 302 11.92 4.12 -7.54
C SER A 302 11.82 2.62 -7.29
N SER A 303 10.67 2.04 -7.66
CA SER A 303 10.43 0.61 -7.71
C SER A 303 9.77 0.24 -9.03
N ASP A 304 10.05 -0.97 -9.53
CA ASP A 304 9.34 -1.49 -10.70
C ASP A 304 7.91 -1.91 -10.33
N GLY A 305 7.05 -1.92 -11.35
CA GLY A 305 5.71 -2.45 -11.21
C GLY A 305 5.72 -3.98 -11.29
N THR A 306 4.79 -4.61 -10.59
CA THR A 306 4.49 -6.04 -10.67
C THR A 306 3.07 -6.23 -11.17
N TRP A 307 2.61 -7.48 -11.28
CA TRP A 307 1.23 -7.75 -11.68
C TRP A 307 0.18 -7.28 -10.65
N ASP A 308 0.59 -7.13 -9.39
CA ASP A 308 -0.23 -6.71 -8.25
C ASP A 308 0.06 -5.28 -7.77
N ARG A 309 1.15 -4.64 -8.21
CA ARG A 309 1.56 -3.29 -7.76
C ARG A 309 2.04 -2.40 -8.89
N ASN A 310 1.69 -1.12 -8.83
CA ASN A 310 2.20 -0.12 -9.76
C ASN A 310 3.69 0.16 -9.49
N SER A 311 4.40 0.60 -10.53
CA SER A 311 5.72 1.19 -10.33
C SER A 311 5.59 2.47 -9.49
N SER A 312 6.65 2.80 -8.76
CA SER A 312 6.70 4.00 -7.93
C SER A 312 7.90 4.85 -8.26
N GLN A 313 7.73 6.17 -8.18
CA GLN A 313 8.81 7.15 -8.24
C GLN A 313 8.51 8.24 -7.22
N SER A 314 9.47 8.52 -6.33
CA SER A 314 9.36 9.66 -5.44
C SER A 314 9.49 10.97 -6.21
N PRO A 315 8.96 12.09 -5.68
CA PRO A 315 9.34 13.41 -6.16
C PRO A 315 10.88 13.58 -6.14
N PRO A 316 11.47 14.20 -7.18
CA PRO A 316 12.89 14.53 -7.18
C PRO A 316 13.25 15.48 -6.04
N GLN A 317 14.36 15.21 -5.35
CA GLN A 317 14.96 16.09 -4.35
C GLN A 317 16.32 16.59 -4.86
N ALA A 318 16.45 17.90 -5.03
CA ALA A 318 17.70 18.52 -5.47
C ALA A 318 18.70 18.62 -4.31
N ILE A 319 19.94 18.18 -4.56
CA ILE A 319 21.07 18.26 -3.64
C ILE A 319 22.16 19.10 -4.29
N ALA A 320 22.45 20.27 -3.72
CA ALA A 320 23.54 21.12 -4.15
C ALA A 320 24.87 20.62 -3.57
N ILE A 321 25.87 20.43 -4.43
CA ILE A 321 27.23 20.13 -3.97
C ILE A 321 28.06 21.41 -4.02
N THR A 322 28.54 21.82 -2.85
CA THR A 322 29.47 22.94 -2.69
C THR A 322 30.90 22.47 -2.87
N ARG A 323 31.73 23.36 -3.43
CA ARG A 323 33.18 23.17 -3.41
C ARG A 323 33.70 23.04 -1.98
N ARG A 324 34.89 22.44 -1.83
CA ARG A 324 35.64 22.43 -0.58
C ARG A 324 36.93 23.20 -0.77
N ILE A 325 37.24 24.13 0.14
CA ILE A 325 38.48 24.90 0.14
C ILE A 325 39.33 24.46 1.32
N SER A 326 40.58 24.06 1.07
CA SER A 326 41.60 23.87 2.08
C SER A 326 42.59 25.03 2.00
N ILE A 327 42.87 25.69 3.13
CA ILE A 327 43.66 26.93 3.19
C ILE A 327 44.96 26.67 3.95
N VAL A 328 46.05 27.22 3.44
CA VAL A 328 47.36 27.31 4.07
C VAL A 328 47.74 28.78 4.15
N SER A 329 47.90 29.31 5.35
CA SER A 329 48.28 30.70 5.62
C SER A 329 49.17 30.78 6.86
N PRO A 330 50.14 31.71 6.91
CA PRO A 330 50.94 31.90 8.11
C PRO A 330 50.09 32.47 9.26
N ALA A 331 50.43 32.13 10.50
CA ALA A 331 49.77 32.69 11.68
C ALA A 331 50.18 34.16 11.95
N SER A 332 51.37 34.56 11.48
CA SER A 332 51.91 35.92 11.67
C SER A 332 52.85 36.32 10.54
N SER A 333 52.99 37.62 10.28
CA SER A 333 53.94 38.19 9.31
C SER A 333 54.42 39.58 9.74
N PRO A 334 55.68 39.95 9.49
CA PRO A 334 56.13 41.33 9.72
C PRO A 334 55.37 42.33 8.83
N LEU A 335 55.24 43.56 9.34
CA LEU A 335 54.70 44.69 8.59
C LEU A 335 55.45 44.89 7.27
N GLY A 336 54.72 45.05 6.16
CA GLY A 336 55.29 45.29 4.83
C GLY A 336 55.86 44.05 4.12
N VAL A 337 55.90 42.88 4.76
CA VAL A 337 56.36 41.63 4.13
C VAL A 337 55.20 40.93 3.41
N PRO A 338 55.39 40.41 2.17
CA PRO A 338 54.37 39.65 1.47
C PRO A 338 53.91 38.40 2.23
N ILE A 339 52.61 38.29 2.43
CA ILE A 339 51.92 37.17 3.06
C ILE A 339 51.44 36.24 1.94
N ARG A 340 51.92 34.99 1.96
CA ARG A 340 51.47 33.94 1.05
C ARG A 340 50.26 33.22 1.64
N ILE A 341 49.13 33.32 0.96
CA ILE A 341 47.92 32.53 1.24
C ILE A 341 47.77 31.56 0.07
N SER A 342 47.85 30.26 0.34
CA SER A 342 47.70 29.23 -0.69
C SER A 342 46.68 28.18 -0.26
N GLY A 343 46.35 27.26 -1.15
CA GLY A 343 45.39 26.22 -0.82
C GLY A 343 45.01 25.36 -2.00
N VAL A 344 44.01 24.51 -1.78
CA VAL A 344 43.45 23.60 -2.79
C VAL A 344 41.93 23.72 -2.76
N VAL A 345 41.32 23.78 -3.94
CA VAL A 345 39.87 23.68 -4.12
C VAL A 345 39.52 22.31 -4.70
N GLN A 346 38.52 21.66 -4.11
CA GLN A 346 37.99 20.39 -4.55
C GLN A 346 36.53 20.52 -5.02
N PRO A 347 36.12 19.82 -6.10
CA PRO A 347 36.96 18.97 -6.96
C PRO A 347 38.02 19.79 -7.72
N HIS A 348 39.15 19.14 -8.03
CA HIS A 348 40.26 19.79 -8.74
C HIS A 348 39.82 20.22 -10.14
N ALA A 349 39.98 21.50 -10.42
CA ALA A 349 39.68 22.09 -11.72
C ALA A 349 40.52 23.35 -11.91
N ALA A 350 40.99 23.58 -13.13
CA ALA A 350 41.61 24.85 -13.49
C ALA A 350 40.55 25.95 -13.63
N GLY A 351 40.94 27.18 -13.36
CA GLY A 351 40.13 28.36 -13.64
C GLY A 351 38.97 28.60 -12.67
N VAL A 352 38.98 27.99 -11.49
CA VAL A 352 38.03 28.37 -10.42
C VAL A 352 38.53 29.68 -9.81
N GLN A 353 37.67 30.70 -9.84
CA GLN A 353 38.00 32.01 -9.29
C GLN A 353 37.94 31.98 -7.76
N ILE A 354 39.03 32.40 -7.12
CA ILE A 354 39.18 32.54 -5.67
C ILE A 354 39.24 34.02 -5.34
N SER A 355 38.27 34.49 -4.56
CA SER A 355 38.24 35.85 -4.04
C SER A 355 38.67 35.86 -2.58
N LEU A 356 39.65 36.69 -2.25
CA LEU A 356 40.00 36.98 -0.86
C LEU A 356 39.11 38.10 -0.33
N GLN A 357 38.55 37.91 0.86
CA GLN A 357 37.83 38.94 1.58
C GLN A 357 38.51 39.21 2.91
N GLU A 358 38.57 40.48 3.29
CA GLU A 358 39.11 40.93 4.56
C GLU A 358 38.01 41.57 5.41
N PHE A 359 38.07 41.34 6.72
CA PHE A 359 37.16 41.98 7.66
C PHE A 359 37.70 43.37 8.05
N ILE A 360 37.06 44.42 7.55
CA ILE A 360 37.47 45.81 7.74
C ILE A 360 36.27 46.61 8.26
N LEU A 361 36.45 47.31 9.39
CA LEU A 361 35.42 48.17 10.00
C LEU A 361 34.06 47.47 10.19
N GLY A 362 34.09 46.22 10.67
CA GLY A 362 32.88 45.44 10.95
C GLY A 362 32.20 44.82 9.72
N LYS A 363 32.79 44.92 8.52
CA LYS A 363 32.23 44.36 7.28
C LYS A 363 33.28 43.58 6.50
N TRP A 364 32.82 42.54 5.80
CA TRP A 364 33.64 41.82 4.83
C TRP A 364 33.75 42.64 3.55
N GLN A 365 34.99 42.96 3.15
CA GLN A 365 35.31 43.69 1.93
C GLN A 365 36.12 42.80 1.00
N SER A 366 35.79 42.79 -0.28
CA SER A 366 36.56 42.05 -1.30
C SER A 366 37.92 42.71 -1.50
N SER A 367 38.98 41.91 -1.44
CA SER A 367 40.31 42.33 -1.84
C SER A 367 40.40 42.38 -3.37
N PRO A 368 41.15 43.33 -3.95
CA PRO A 368 41.51 43.27 -5.36
C PRO A 368 42.41 42.07 -5.67
N GLN A 369 43.06 41.49 -4.65
CA GLN A 369 43.89 40.30 -4.80
C GLN A 369 43.02 39.04 -4.77
N GLY A 370 43.18 38.22 -5.80
CA GLY A 370 42.51 36.94 -5.97
C GLY A 370 43.40 36.00 -6.76
N ALA A 371 42.92 34.78 -6.97
CA ALA A 371 43.64 33.79 -7.76
C ALA A 371 42.67 32.99 -8.62
N MET A 372 43.23 32.32 -9.63
CA MET A 372 42.57 31.24 -10.35
C MET A 372 43.28 29.95 -9.98
N THR A 373 42.53 28.87 -9.84
CA THR A 373 43.12 27.56 -9.59
C THR A 373 43.85 27.02 -10.83
N ASP A 374 44.92 26.27 -10.61
CA ASP A 374 45.53 25.43 -11.64
C ASP A 374 44.75 24.12 -11.86
N SER A 375 45.20 23.25 -12.77
CA SER A 375 44.54 21.97 -13.06
C SER A 375 44.49 21.00 -11.88
N SER A 376 45.35 21.18 -10.87
CA SER A 376 45.33 20.45 -9.61
C SER A 376 44.45 21.09 -8.54
N GLY A 377 43.72 22.16 -8.89
CA GLY A 377 42.88 22.91 -7.97
C GLY A 377 43.67 23.81 -7.01
N LYS A 378 44.99 23.95 -7.18
CA LYS A 378 45.83 24.78 -6.30
C LYS A 378 45.72 26.25 -6.66
N PHE A 379 45.79 27.11 -5.65
CA PHE A 379 45.85 28.56 -5.83
C PHE A 379 46.88 29.18 -4.89
N GLU A 380 47.32 30.40 -5.23
CA GLU A 380 48.18 31.23 -4.41
C GLU A 380 47.81 32.70 -4.57
N ILE A 381 47.68 33.41 -3.45
CA ILE A 381 47.40 34.84 -3.35
C ILE A 381 48.51 35.46 -2.50
N LEU A 382 49.11 36.53 -3.01
CA LEU A 382 50.09 37.35 -2.29
C LEU A 382 49.45 38.66 -1.87
N ILE A 383 49.53 38.99 -0.58
CA ILE A 383 49.05 40.26 -0.04
C ILE A 383 50.11 40.91 0.84
N THR A 384 50.06 42.24 0.99
CA THR A 384 50.95 42.97 1.88
C THR A 384 50.13 43.87 2.80
N LYS A 385 50.54 43.96 4.07
CA LYS A 385 49.86 44.78 5.08
C LYS A 385 50.65 46.04 5.41
N GLY A 386 49.94 47.17 5.41
CA GLY A 386 50.47 48.50 5.75
C GLY A 386 50.21 48.93 7.20
N SER A 387 49.52 48.11 8.01
CA SER A 387 49.26 48.38 9.42
C SER A 387 49.46 47.13 10.28
N ARG A 388 49.92 47.33 11.53
CA ARG A 388 50.03 46.27 12.55
C ARG A 388 48.66 45.90 13.11
N GLY A 389 48.54 44.68 13.65
CA GLY A 389 47.33 44.19 14.31
C GLY A 389 46.87 42.82 13.80
N PHE A 390 45.61 42.48 14.08
CA PHE A 390 45.00 41.23 13.63
C PHE A 390 44.24 41.45 12.32
N ALA A 391 44.67 40.77 11.26
CA ALA A 391 43.94 40.75 9.99
C ALA A 391 43.11 39.46 9.91
N GLN A 392 41.80 39.58 9.67
CA GLN A 392 40.89 38.44 9.51
C GLN A 392 40.48 38.29 8.05
N TYR A 393 40.57 37.08 7.54
CA TYR A 393 40.32 36.75 6.15
C TYR A 393 39.36 35.58 5.98
N ARG A 394 38.72 35.54 4.83
CA ARG A 394 38.05 34.36 4.30
C ARG A 394 38.18 34.31 2.79
N LEU A 395 38.08 33.12 2.22
CA LEU A 395 38.09 32.91 0.78
C LEU A 395 36.69 32.53 0.30
N SER A 396 36.34 32.91 -0.93
CA SER A 396 35.16 32.41 -1.61
C SER A 396 35.49 31.92 -3.02
N THR A 397 34.84 30.84 -3.45
CA THR A 397 34.92 30.34 -4.83
C THR A 397 33.70 30.76 -5.64
N SER A 398 33.87 30.93 -6.95
CA SER A 398 32.74 31.02 -7.87
C SER A 398 31.90 29.72 -7.91
N ALA A 399 30.62 29.87 -8.24
CA ALA A 399 29.75 28.76 -8.63
C ALA A 399 29.88 28.50 -10.14
N ASP A 400 29.46 27.31 -10.57
CA ASP A 400 29.25 26.97 -11.98
C ASP A 400 27.96 26.15 -12.16
N ALA A 401 27.73 25.63 -13.36
CA ALA A 401 26.53 24.87 -13.70
C ALA A 401 26.35 23.56 -12.89
N GLN A 402 27.42 23.03 -12.30
CA GLN A 402 27.47 21.72 -11.65
C GLN A 402 27.78 21.82 -10.15
N LEU A 403 28.44 22.89 -9.71
CA LEU A 403 28.90 23.06 -8.33
C LEU A 403 28.56 24.44 -7.80
N LYS A 404 28.06 24.48 -6.57
CA LYS A 404 27.85 25.73 -5.84
C LYS A 404 29.19 26.26 -5.31
N GLY A 405 29.36 27.57 -5.35
CA GLY A 405 30.46 28.24 -4.69
C GLY A 405 30.39 28.07 -3.17
N VAL A 406 31.51 28.21 -2.49
CA VAL A 406 31.60 28.12 -1.02
C VAL A 406 32.36 29.32 -0.47
N THR A 407 32.06 29.69 0.77
CA THR A 407 32.89 30.59 1.56
C THR A 407 33.59 29.79 2.65
N SER A 408 34.90 29.94 2.79
CA SER A 408 35.70 29.23 3.78
C SER A 408 35.36 29.68 5.21
N SER A 409 35.84 28.92 6.19
CA SER A 409 36.01 29.41 7.54
C SER A 409 36.95 30.62 7.58
N ILE A 410 36.81 31.44 8.63
CA ILE A 410 37.66 32.60 8.88
C ILE A 410 39.04 32.12 9.34
N PHE A 411 40.10 32.78 8.86
CA PHE A 411 41.47 32.61 9.35
C PHE A 411 42.10 33.97 9.66
N ASN A 412 43.07 33.98 10.58
CA ASN A 412 43.67 35.22 11.08
C ASN A 412 45.18 35.23 10.82
N VAL A 413 45.73 36.41 10.54
CA VAL A 413 47.17 36.65 10.44
C VAL A 413 47.54 37.84 11.34
N VAL A 414 48.50 37.64 12.23
CA VAL A 414 49.02 38.69 13.12
C VAL A 414 50.12 39.49 12.40
N ILE A 415 49.94 40.81 12.29
CA ILE A 415 50.91 41.71 11.68
C ILE A 415 51.69 42.44 12.77
N TYR A 416 53.00 42.20 12.85
CA TYR A 416 53.90 42.74 13.90
C TYR A 416 55.01 43.65 13.37
#